data_AF-A0A1G0SDR1-F1
#
_entry.id   AF-A0A1G0SDR1-F1
#
_cell.length_a   1.000
_cell.length_b   1.000
_cell.length_c   1.000
_cell.angle_alpha   90.00
_cell.angle_beta   90.00
_cell.angle_gamma   90.00
#
_symmetry.space_group_name_H-M   'P 1'
#
loop_
_entity.id
_entity.type
_entity.pdbx_description
1 polymer ?
#
loop_
_entity_poly.entity_id
_entity_poly.type
_entity_poly.pdbx_seq_one_letter_code
_entity_poly.pdbx_strand_id
1 'polypeptide(L)'
;MDTSHKRTFIASVVLAAMIYSAATADDHIIFQRIRSGLGVRFPARSTEIWMNESSVWLKGSAYVTIERYDLQKRWIVSPGKKRYVEVPLTPAPEKKINNDSVAIQRAGWTYAPTYEWTVKETDQEAVIGDQPCMLIVAEGDADYSSESVELWVAKSAPVNAALYNERVTAGAVDFDWQDLLNVFPTLKNRFIMRFVDKRQPPIAPETTYETKITKVETAAPPPMIYEVPDGFQRVNSVQELSN
;
A
#
# COMPACT_ATOMS: atom_id res chain seq x y z
N MET A 1 -58.16 -51.17 -35.33
CA MET A 1 -57.56 -51.46 -34.01
C MET A 1 -56.09 -51.13 -34.11
N ASP A 2 -55.56 -50.56 -33.01
CA ASP A 2 -54.17 -50.25 -32.68
C ASP A 2 -53.45 -49.01 -33.25
N THR A 3 -53.66 -47.91 -32.51
CA THR A 3 -52.70 -47.25 -31.62
C THR A 3 -51.24 -46.97 -32.06
N SER A 4 -50.92 -45.67 -31.98
CA SER A 4 -49.78 -45.09 -31.24
C SER A 4 -48.36 -45.55 -31.58
N HIS A 5 -47.53 -44.60 -32.02
CA HIS A 5 -46.39 -44.11 -31.23
C HIS A 5 -45.70 -42.94 -31.97
N LYS A 6 -46.13 -41.70 -31.68
CA LYS A 6 -45.30 -40.52 -31.93
C LYS A 6 -44.28 -40.44 -30.79
N ARG A 7 -43.02 -40.75 -31.08
CA ARG A 7 -41.90 -40.52 -30.15
C ARG A 7 -41.52 -39.04 -30.20
N THR A 8 -41.95 -38.30 -29.20
CA THR A 8 -41.49 -36.93 -28.92
C THR A 8 -40.09 -37.00 -28.35
N PHE A 9 -39.07 -36.60 -29.12
CA PHE A 9 -37.71 -36.38 -28.63
C PHE A 9 -37.68 -35.04 -27.88
N ILE A 10 -37.64 -35.09 -26.54
CA ILE A 10 -37.37 -33.92 -25.71
C ILE A 10 -35.84 -33.80 -25.63
N ALA A 11 -35.27 -32.87 -26.39
CA ALA A 11 -33.88 -32.48 -26.23
C ALA A 11 -33.76 -31.57 -25.01
N SER A 12 -33.26 -32.11 -23.90
CA SER A 12 -32.89 -31.35 -22.71
C SER A 12 -31.70 -30.45 -23.02
N VAL A 13 -31.95 -29.15 -23.16
CA VAL A 13 -30.89 -28.13 -23.17
C VAL A 13 -30.39 -27.99 -21.75
N VAL A 14 -29.22 -28.57 -21.45
CA VAL A 14 -28.47 -28.27 -20.22
C VAL A 14 -27.86 -26.89 -20.40
N LEU A 15 -28.55 -25.86 -19.90
CA LEU A 15 -28.02 -24.52 -19.80
C LEU A 15 -26.98 -24.51 -18.67
N ALA A 16 -25.69 -24.61 -19.04
CA ALA A 16 -24.59 -24.37 -18.12
C ALA A 16 -24.65 -22.90 -17.70
N ALA A 17 -25.26 -22.63 -16.54
CA ALA A 17 -25.17 -21.33 -15.90
C ALA A 17 -23.70 -21.11 -15.48
N MET A 18 -22.94 -20.39 -16.31
CA MET A 18 -21.74 -19.72 -15.83
C MET A 18 -22.21 -18.71 -14.79
N ILE A 19 -22.01 -19.05 -13.52
CA ILE A 19 -22.13 -18.10 -12.42
C ILE A 19 -20.97 -17.12 -12.61
N TYR A 20 -21.15 -16.12 -13.45
CA TYR A 20 -20.43 -14.85 -13.31
C TYR A 20 -20.96 -14.26 -12.01
N SER A 21 -20.33 -14.61 -10.89
CA SER A 21 -20.43 -13.79 -9.69
C SER A 21 -20.09 -12.38 -10.14
N ALA A 22 -21.04 -11.46 -10.02
CA ALA A 22 -20.78 -10.04 -10.23
C ALA A 22 -19.53 -9.74 -9.39
N ALA A 23 -18.40 -9.47 -10.05
CA ALA A 23 -17.18 -9.17 -9.33
C ALA A 23 -17.51 -7.97 -8.46
N THR A 24 -17.42 -8.15 -7.14
CA THR A 24 -17.56 -7.05 -6.20
C THR A 24 -16.55 -5.99 -6.63
N ALA A 25 -17.00 -4.75 -6.67
CA ALA A 25 -16.14 -3.65 -7.08
C ALA A 25 -15.09 -3.45 -5.97
N ASP A 26 -13.83 -3.51 -6.34
CA ASP A 26 -12.67 -3.40 -5.46
C ASP A 26 -12.03 -2.02 -5.64
N ASP A 27 -11.30 -1.56 -4.62
CA ASP A 27 -10.58 -0.29 -4.68
C ASP A 27 -9.29 -0.47 -5.50
N HIS A 28 -9.13 0.37 -6.53
CA HIS A 28 -7.98 0.39 -7.41
C HIS A 28 -7.25 1.73 -7.31
N ILE A 29 -5.97 1.68 -6.92
CA ILE A 29 -5.17 2.86 -6.61
C ILE A 29 -3.84 2.76 -7.34
N ILE A 30 -3.43 3.85 -8.01
CA ILE A 30 -2.09 3.98 -8.60
C ILE A 30 -1.43 5.22 -8.04
N PHE A 31 -0.25 5.06 -7.45
CA PHE A 31 0.54 6.19 -7.00
C PHE A 31 1.93 6.21 -7.62
N GLN A 32 2.47 7.42 -7.73
CA GLN A 32 3.85 7.66 -8.13
C GLN A 32 4.64 8.16 -6.94
N ARG A 33 5.83 7.58 -6.74
CA ARG A 33 6.82 8.05 -5.77
C ARG A 33 8.04 8.63 -6.47
N ILE A 34 8.52 9.75 -5.97
CA ILE A 34 9.78 10.38 -6.35
C ILE A 34 10.61 10.57 -5.08
N ARG A 35 11.90 10.25 -5.17
CA ARG A 35 12.88 10.55 -4.14
C ARG A 35 13.86 11.57 -4.69
N SER A 36 14.23 12.55 -3.88
CA SER A 36 15.37 13.43 -4.12
C SER A 36 16.26 13.55 -2.89
N GLY A 37 17.56 13.69 -3.10
CA GLY A 37 18.55 13.84 -2.04
C GLY A 37 19.96 13.90 -2.63
N LEU A 38 20.93 14.46 -1.90
CA LEU A 38 22.32 14.64 -2.38
C LEU A 38 22.43 15.40 -3.72
N GLY A 39 21.49 16.32 -3.99
CA GLY A 39 21.43 17.04 -5.27
C GLY A 39 20.94 16.20 -6.47
N VAL A 40 20.49 14.96 -6.25
CA VAL A 40 19.99 14.05 -7.28
C VAL A 40 18.50 13.84 -7.12
N ARG A 41 17.76 13.82 -8.24
CA ARG A 41 16.36 13.39 -8.31
C ARG A 41 16.29 12.03 -8.99
N PHE A 42 15.79 11.03 -8.28
CA PHE A 42 15.64 9.68 -8.82
C PHE A 42 14.40 9.60 -9.74
N PRO A 43 14.39 8.69 -10.73
CA PRO A 43 13.21 8.46 -11.57
C PRO A 43 11.98 8.10 -10.74
N ALA A 44 10.82 8.60 -11.17
CA ALA A 44 9.54 8.26 -10.55
C ALA A 44 9.27 6.75 -10.65
N ARG A 45 8.77 6.16 -9.57
CA ARG A 45 8.34 4.76 -9.53
C ARG A 45 6.84 4.71 -9.30
N SER A 46 6.15 3.91 -10.10
CA SER A 46 4.72 3.67 -9.94
C SER A 46 4.48 2.42 -9.09
N THR A 47 3.48 2.48 -8.24
CA THR A 47 2.90 1.33 -7.55
C THR A 47 1.43 1.26 -7.90
N GLU A 48 0.94 0.07 -8.22
CA GLU A 48 -0.47 -0.23 -8.49
C GLU A 48 -1.01 -1.14 -7.39
N ILE A 49 -2.21 -0.86 -6.92
CA ILE A 49 -2.86 -1.57 -5.82
C ILE A 49 -4.28 -1.92 -6.20
N TRP A 50 -4.66 -3.15 -5.92
CA TRP A 50 -6.05 -3.61 -5.90
C TRP A 50 -6.35 -4.11 -4.50
N MET A 51 -7.47 -3.70 -3.90
CA MET A 51 -7.81 -4.13 -2.55
C MET A 51 -9.29 -4.22 -2.27
N ASN A 52 -9.62 -5.14 -1.37
CA ASN A 52 -10.94 -5.28 -0.76
C ASN A 52 -10.77 -5.65 0.71
N GLU A 53 -11.88 -5.94 1.40
CA GLU A 53 -11.88 -6.25 2.83
C GLU A 53 -11.04 -7.48 3.19
N SER A 54 -10.78 -8.41 2.27
CA SER A 54 -10.05 -9.65 2.58
C SER A 54 -8.69 -9.75 1.90
N SER A 55 -8.41 -8.90 0.91
CA SER A 55 -7.25 -9.08 0.03
C SER A 55 -6.59 -7.76 -0.35
N VAL A 56 -5.28 -7.79 -0.52
CA VAL A 56 -4.49 -6.71 -1.12
C VAL A 56 -3.57 -7.32 -2.18
N TRP A 57 -3.53 -6.69 -3.35
CA TRP A 57 -2.53 -6.92 -4.37
C TRP A 57 -1.77 -5.63 -4.58
N LEU A 58 -0.45 -5.68 -4.55
CA LEU A 58 0.41 -4.52 -4.71
C LEU A 58 1.55 -4.86 -5.67
N LYS A 59 1.65 -4.12 -6.76
CA LYS A 59 2.75 -4.24 -7.73
C LYS A 59 3.75 -3.13 -7.53
N GLY A 60 4.92 -3.50 -7.01
CA GLY A 60 6.10 -2.64 -6.94
C GLY A 60 6.98 -2.77 -8.19
N SER A 61 8.22 -2.31 -8.09
CA SER A 61 9.15 -2.29 -9.23
C SER A 61 9.71 -3.66 -9.61
N ALA A 62 9.91 -4.56 -8.64
CA ALA A 62 10.54 -5.87 -8.86
C ALA A 62 9.63 -7.06 -8.52
N TYR A 63 8.69 -6.85 -7.60
CA TYR A 63 7.83 -7.90 -7.06
C TYR A 63 6.38 -7.45 -7.03
N VAL A 64 5.52 -8.45 -7.02
CA VAL A 64 4.10 -8.31 -6.68
C VAL A 64 3.90 -8.92 -5.30
N THR A 65 3.29 -8.18 -4.39
CA THR A 65 2.88 -8.66 -3.08
C THR A 65 1.38 -8.94 -3.14
N ILE A 66 0.98 -10.13 -2.71
CA ILE A 66 -0.40 -10.55 -2.58
C ILE A 66 -0.64 -10.90 -1.12
N GLU A 67 -1.59 -10.25 -0.46
CA GLU A 67 -1.98 -10.51 0.91
C GLU A 67 -3.42 -10.99 0.95
N ARG A 68 -3.65 -12.09 1.65
CA ARG A 68 -4.95 -12.71 1.88
C ARG A 68 -5.19 -12.81 3.37
N TYR A 69 -5.97 -11.87 3.89
CA TYR A 69 -6.28 -11.74 5.31
C TYR A 69 -7.26 -12.84 5.75
N ASP A 70 -8.15 -13.27 4.86
CA ASP A 70 -8.98 -14.46 5.05
C ASP A 70 -8.15 -15.75 5.21
N LEU A 71 -6.98 -15.83 4.57
CA LEU A 71 -6.07 -16.97 4.65
C LEU A 71 -4.90 -16.77 5.63
N GLN A 72 -4.73 -15.56 6.18
CA GLN A 72 -3.56 -15.15 6.99
C GLN A 72 -2.21 -15.37 6.27
N LYS A 73 -2.18 -15.15 4.95
CA LYS A 73 -1.02 -15.40 4.08
C LYS A 73 -0.60 -14.16 3.31
N ARG A 74 0.70 -14.04 3.10
CA ARG A 74 1.32 -13.13 2.14
C ARG A 74 2.19 -13.92 1.18
N TRP A 75 2.04 -13.63 -0.11
CA TRP A 75 2.94 -14.09 -1.14
C TRP A 75 3.72 -12.92 -1.71
N ILE A 76 5.02 -13.11 -1.88
CA ILE A 76 5.88 -12.18 -2.62
C ILE A 76 6.28 -12.91 -3.89
N VAL A 77 5.80 -12.39 -5.01
CA VAL A 77 5.85 -13.01 -6.33
C VAL A 77 6.86 -12.25 -7.19
N SER A 78 7.74 -12.98 -7.87
CA SER A 78 8.66 -12.47 -8.89
C SER A 78 8.17 -12.90 -10.27
N PRO A 79 7.42 -12.06 -11.00
CA PRO A 79 6.83 -12.44 -12.27
C PRO A 79 7.88 -12.85 -13.32
N GLY A 80 8.99 -12.12 -13.39
CA GLY A 80 10.06 -12.37 -14.35
C GLY A 80 10.80 -13.70 -14.13
N LYS A 81 10.81 -14.19 -12.89
CA LYS A 81 11.47 -15.46 -12.52
C LYS A 81 10.50 -16.62 -12.35
N LYS A 82 9.18 -16.37 -12.44
CA LYS A 82 8.10 -17.35 -12.16
C LYS A 82 8.28 -18.04 -10.80
N ARG A 83 8.62 -17.26 -9.78
CA ARG A 83 8.86 -17.74 -8.43
C ARG A 83 8.06 -16.95 -7.41
N TYR A 84 7.76 -17.58 -6.29
CA TYR A 84 7.13 -16.90 -5.17
C TYR A 84 7.61 -17.47 -3.84
N VAL A 85 7.55 -16.66 -2.79
CA VAL A 85 7.69 -17.10 -1.41
C VAL A 85 6.37 -16.85 -0.68
N GLU A 86 5.98 -17.78 0.17
CA GLU A 86 4.82 -17.67 1.05
C GLU A 86 5.30 -17.40 2.47
N VAL A 87 4.75 -16.36 3.09
CA VAL A 87 5.02 -15.98 4.48
C VAL A 87 3.71 -15.76 5.22
N PRO A 88 3.63 -16.05 6.52
CA PRO A 88 2.46 -15.71 7.32
C PRO A 88 2.30 -14.18 7.41
N LEU A 89 1.06 -13.70 7.52
CA LEU A 89 0.77 -12.33 7.95
C LEU A 89 1.00 -12.21 9.47
N THR A 90 2.25 -12.38 9.94
CA THR A 90 2.58 -12.07 11.34
C THR A 90 2.74 -10.57 11.53
N PRO A 91 2.33 -10.01 12.70
CA PRO A 91 2.67 -8.65 13.07
C PRO A 91 4.19 -8.46 12.99
N ALA A 92 4.64 -7.28 12.54
CA ALA A 92 6.04 -6.95 12.61
C ALA A 92 6.51 -7.08 14.07
N PRO A 93 7.67 -7.71 14.34
CA PRO A 93 8.22 -7.71 15.69
C PRO A 93 8.39 -6.26 16.13
N GLU A 94 7.96 -5.94 17.35
CA GLU A 94 8.16 -4.61 17.93
C GLU A 94 9.64 -4.23 17.78
N LYS A 95 9.91 -3.11 17.09
CA LYS A 95 11.24 -2.52 17.11
C LYS A 95 11.54 -2.18 18.57
N LYS A 96 12.48 -2.88 19.20
CA LYS A 96 13.07 -2.42 20.46
C LYS A 96 13.76 -1.09 20.18
N ILE A 97 13.13 0.01 20.57
CA ILE A 97 13.75 1.32 20.60
C ILE A 97 14.79 1.26 21.72
N ASN A 98 16.07 1.34 21.35
CA ASN A 98 17.12 1.47 22.34
C ASN A 98 17.19 2.94 22.75
N ASN A 99 16.61 3.26 23.92
CA ASN A 99 16.56 4.61 24.50
C ASN A 99 17.85 5.04 25.23
N ASP A 100 18.94 4.28 25.10
CA ASP A 100 20.21 4.74 25.66
C ASP A 100 20.65 6.02 24.95
N SER A 101 20.85 7.09 25.72
CA SER A 101 21.37 8.38 25.25
C SER A 101 22.83 8.20 24.80
N VAL A 102 23.03 7.62 23.62
CA VAL A 102 24.34 7.45 23.01
C VAL A 102 24.69 8.78 22.34
N ALA A 103 25.79 9.41 22.77
CA ALA A 103 26.33 10.59 22.10
C ALA A 103 26.39 10.33 20.58
N ILE A 104 25.91 11.25 19.75
CA ILE A 104 25.77 11.03 18.30
C ILE A 104 27.08 10.61 17.60
N GLN A 105 28.21 11.06 18.16
CA GLN A 105 29.57 10.68 17.76
C GLN A 105 29.87 9.17 17.92
N ARG A 106 29.13 8.48 18.80
CA ARG A 106 29.22 7.03 19.06
C ARG A 106 28.11 6.24 18.35
N ALA A 107 26.92 6.84 18.18
CA ALA A 107 25.81 6.21 17.46
C ALA A 107 26.08 6.18 15.94
N GLY A 108 26.71 7.21 15.37
CA GLY A 108 27.03 7.27 13.95
C GLY A 108 25.82 6.94 13.06
N TRP A 109 25.96 5.93 12.19
CA TRP A 109 24.91 5.47 11.28
C TRP A 109 23.75 4.71 11.97
N THR A 110 23.85 4.38 13.26
CA THR A 110 22.81 3.65 13.99
C THR A 110 21.91 4.55 14.83
N TYR A 111 22.07 5.87 14.74
CA TYR A 111 21.14 6.81 15.36
C TYR A 111 19.76 6.68 14.70
N ALA A 112 18.76 6.36 15.51
CA ALA A 112 17.36 6.31 15.12
C ALA A 112 16.62 7.42 15.88
N PRO A 113 16.23 8.52 15.22
CA PRO A 113 15.51 9.60 15.90
C PRO A 113 14.15 9.13 16.39
N THR A 114 13.78 9.56 17.58
CA THR A 114 12.40 9.54 18.07
C THR A 114 11.91 10.98 18.01
N TYR A 115 10.92 11.25 17.16
CA TYR A 115 10.44 12.61 16.94
C TYR A 115 9.31 12.97 17.90
N GLU A 116 9.36 14.20 18.42
CA GLU A 116 8.21 14.86 19.01
C GLU A 116 7.40 15.53 17.89
N TRP A 117 6.21 15.01 17.62
CA TRP A 117 5.39 15.48 16.51
C TRP A 117 4.39 16.56 16.93
N THR A 118 4.31 17.62 16.14
CA THR A 118 3.22 18.60 16.15
C THR A 118 2.45 18.49 14.84
N VAL A 119 1.14 18.27 14.92
CA VAL A 119 0.27 18.11 13.74
C VAL A 119 -0.81 19.18 13.73
N LYS A 120 -1.03 19.82 12.58
CA LYS A 120 -2.07 20.83 12.38
C LYS A 120 -2.81 20.63 11.05
N GLU A 121 -4.14 20.69 11.09
CA GLU A 121 -4.94 20.94 9.89
C GLU A 121 -4.80 22.42 9.52
N THR A 122 -4.74 22.72 8.23
CA THR A 122 -4.61 24.09 7.72
C THR A 122 -5.83 24.48 6.87
N ASP A 123 -6.02 25.77 6.66
CA ASP A 123 -7.07 26.30 5.76
C ASP A 123 -6.67 26.22 4.27
N GLN A 124 -5.52 25.62 3.96
CA GLN A 124 -5.08 25.50 2.57
C GLN A 124 -5.82 24.37 1.85
N GLU A 125 -6.29 24.69 0.65
CA GLU A 125 -7.05 23.77 -0.20
C GLU A 125 -6.43 23.66 -1.58
N ALA A 126 -6.55 22.48 -2.18
CA ALA A 126 -6.12 22.22 -3.55
C ALA A 126 -6.97 21.11 -4.18
N VAL A 127 -6.94 21.00 -5.50
CA VAL A 127 -7.48 19.85 -6.21
C VAL A 127 -6.31 18.97 -6.64
N ILE A 128 -6.30 17.70 -6.23
CA ILE A 128 -5.27 16.72 -6.59
C ILE A 128 -5.93 15.60 -7.37
N GLY A 129 -5.59 15.51 -8.66
CA GLY A 129 -6.36 14.68 -9.58
C GLY A 129 -7.74 15.31 -9.79
N ASP A 130 -8.79 14.58 -9.42
CA ASP A 130 -10.18 15.02 -9.41
C ASP A 130 -10.74 15.21 -7.99
N GLN A 131 -9.91 15.08 -6.95
CA GLN A 131 -10.34 15.14 -5.55
C GLN A 131 -10.05 16.51 -4.92
N PRO A 132 -11.07 17.18 -4.35
CA PRO A 132 -10.86 18.32 -3.46
C PRO A 132 -10.12 17.88 -2.20
N CYS A 133 -9.03 18.56 -1.87
CA CYS A 133 -8.15 18.23 -0.76
C CYS A 133 -7.93 19.42 0.18
N MET A 134 -7.57 19.11 1.41
CA MET A 134 -7.05 20.05 2.40
C MET A 134 -5.65 19.62 2.84
N LEU A 135 -4.84 20.57 3.27
CA LEU A 135 -3.48 20.29 3.75
C LEU A 135 -3.47 20.10 5.27
N ILE A 136 -2.83 19.01 5.68
CA ILE A 136 -2.38 18.77 7.05
C ILE A 136 -0.85 18.85 7.04
N VAL A 137 -0.27 19.54 8.02
CA VAL A 137 1.18 19.61 8.19
C VAL A 137 1.55 18.96 9.50
N ALA A 138 2.52 18.06 9.46
CA ALA A 138 3.17 17.49 10.64
C ALA A 138 4.64 17.91 10.67
N GLU A 139 5.10 18.40 11.81
CA GLU A 139 6.48 18.81 12.05
C GLU A 139 6.99 17.95 13.21
N GLY A 140 8.06 17.19 12.98
CA GLY A 140 8.72 16.33 13.95
C GLY A 140 10.10 16.87 14.27
N ASP A 141 10.37 17.06 15.55
CA ASP A 141 11.69 17.51 16.05
C ASP A 141 12.32 16.42 16.92
N ALA A 142 13.63 16.24 16.77
CA ALA A 142 14.43 15.31 17.56
C ALA A 142 15.82 15.93 17.79
N ASP A 143 16.51 15.46 18.82
CA ASP A 143 17.90 15.82 19.08
C ASP A 143 18.73 15.56 17.80
N TYR A 144 19.08 16.61 17.04
CA TYR A 144 19.88 16.58 15.81
C TYR A 144 19.17 16.13 14.51
N SER A 145 17.85 15.94 14.49
CA SER A 145 17.11 15.57 13.27
C SER A 145 15.78 16.29 13.25
N SER A 146 15.35 16.73 12.06
CA SER A 146 13.99 17.25 11.87
C SER A 146 13.32 16.59 10.69
N GLU A 147 11.99 16.52 10.76
CA GLU A 147 11.15 15.94 9.73
C GLU A 147 9.91 16.80 9.53
N SER A 148 9.55 17.05 8.28
CA SER A 148 8.31 17.75 7.95
C SER A 148 7.52 16.93 6.94
N VAL A 149 6.26 16.67 7.26
CA VAL A 149 5.35 15.92 6.40
C VAL A 149 4.17 16.82 6.02
N GLU A 150 4.05 17.07 4.73
CA GLU A 150 2.86 17.71 4.14
C GLU A 150 1.93 16.59 3.65
N LEU A 151 0.71 16.52 4.20
CA LEU A 151 -0.31 15.53 3.85
C LEU A 151 -1.51 16.24 3.21
N TRP A 152 -1.67 16.08 1.90
CA TRP A 152 -2.88 16.53 1.21
C TRP A 152 -3.92 15.42 1.27
N VAL A 153 -4.94 15.61 2.10
CA VAL A 153 -6.01 14.64 2.34
C VAL A 153 -7.26 15.02 1.58
N ALA A 154 -7.93 14.04 0.98
CA ALA A 154 -9.21 14.27 0.31
C ALA A 154 -10.27 14.70 1.33
N LYS A 155 -11.05 15.73 0.98
CA LYS A 155 -12.20 16.20 1.80
C LYS A 155 -13.29 15.15 1.92
N SER A 156 -13.44 14.31 0.90
CA SER A 156 -14.26 13.10 0.90
C SER A 156 -13.39 11.94 0.43
N ALA A 157 -13.38 10.83 1.16
CA ALA A 157 -12.57 9.68 0.79
C ALA A 157 -13.19 8.99 -0.44
N PRO A 158 -12.44 8.82 -1.55
CA PRO A 158 -12.94 8.15 -2.76
C PRO A 158 -13.05 6.63 -2.60
N VAL A 159 -12.43 6.07 -1.56
CA VAL A 159 -12.32 4.64 -1.25
C VAL A 159 -12.31 4.43 0.27
N ASN A 160 -12.24 3.18 0.75
CA ASN A 160 -12.14 2.90 2.19
C ASN A 160 -10.77 3.34 2.75
N ALA A 161 -10.69 4.59 3.20
CA ALA A 161 -9.46 5.20 3.71
C ALA A 161 -8.86 4.48 4.92
N ALA A 162 -9.70 4.00 5.85
CA ALA A 162 -9.24 3.29 7.04
C ALA A 162 -8.53 2.00 6.67
N LEU A 163 -9.12 1.23 5.75
CA LEU A 163 -8.56 0.00 5.24
C LEU A 163 -7.27 0.23 4.45
N TYR A 164 -7.27 1.25 3.58
CA TYR A 164 -6.09 1.65 2.82
C TYR A 164 -4.93 2.03 3.75
N ASN A 165 -5.20 2.83 4.78
CA ASN A 165 -4.18 3.27 5.71
C ASN A 165 -3.63 2.14 6.59
N GLU A 166 -4.50 1.23 7.02
CA GLU A 166 -4.11 0.05 7.80
C GLU A 166 -3.20 -0.89 7.01
N ARG A 167 -3.53 -1.15 5.73
CA ARG A 167 -2.89 -2.22 4.96
C ARG A 167 -1.78 -1.76 4.03
N VAL A 168 -1.85 -0.51 3.57
CA VAL A 168 -0.97 0.01 2.53
C VAL A 168 -0.12 1.15 3.06
N THR A 169 -0.73 2.18 3.64
CA THR A 169 -0.01 3.43 3.98
C THR A 169 1.17 3.18 4.91
N ALA A 170 1.00 2.39 5.97
CA ALA A 170 2.08 2.11 6.93
C ALA A 170 3.32 1.46 6.29
N GLY A 171 3.13 0.64 5.25
CA GLY A 171 4.25 0.02 4.50
C GLY A 171 4.73 0.87 3.32
N ALA A 172 3.94 1.86 2.92
CA ALA A 172 4.26 2.75 1.82
C ALA A 172 5.03 3.98 2.32
N VAL A 173 4.68 4.61 3.44
CA VAL A 173 5.34 5.84 3.87
C VAL A 173 6.72 5.59 4.47
N ASP A 174 7.63 6.55 4.32
CA ASP A 174 9.01 6.45 4.84
C ASP A 174 9.15 7.10 6.24
N PHE A 175 8.12 7.79 6.73
CA PHE A 175 7.99 8.35 8.08
C PHE A 175 7.29 7.40 9.04
N ASP A 176 7.42 7.61 10.36
CA ASP A 176 6.74 6.75 11.34
C ASP A 176 5.23 7.06 11.39
N TRP A 177 4.47 6.31 10.58
CA TRP A 177 3.02 6.43 10.50
C TRP A 177 2.33 6.24 11.85
N GLN A 178 2.85 5.36 12.71
CA GLN A 178 2.22 5.08 13.99
C GLN A 178 2.37 6.25 14.96
N ASP A 179 3.53 6.91 14.96
CA ASP A 179 3.74 8.11 15.77
C ASP A 179 2.79 9.25 15.37
N LEU A 180 2.60 9.47 14.06
CA LEU A 180 1.60 10.44 13.59
C LEU A 180 0.17 10.06 13.98
N LEU A 181 -0.20 8.77 13.91
CA LEU A 181 -1.51 8.33 14.36
C LEU A 181 -1.72 8.50 15.87
N ASN A 182 -0.67 8.36 16.68
CA ASN A 182 -0.75 8.58 18.13
C ASN A 182 -1.04 10.04 18.46
N VAL A 183 -0.45 10.98 17.72
CA VAL A 183 -0.65 12.43 17.92
C VAL A 183 -1.92 12.93 17.22
N PHE A 184 -2.28 12.36 16.07
CA PHE A 184 -3.43 12.77 15.27
C PHE A 184 -4.30 11.58 14.80
N PRO A 185 -5.08 10.95 15.70
CA PRO A 185 -5.76 9.67 15.42
C PRO A 185 -6.80 9.72 14.29
N THR A 186 -7.37 10.89 14.03
CA THR A 186 -8.36 11.09 12.95
C THR A 186 -7.76 10.82 11.57
N LEU A 187 -6.43 10.93 11.44
CA LEU A 187 -5.69 10.65 10.20
C LEU A 187 -5.92 9.22 9.69
N LYS A 188 -6.19 8.26 10.59
CA LYS A 188 -6.53 6.88 10.23
C LYS A 188 -7.65 6.81 9.18
N ASN A 189 -8.62 7.72 9.26
CA ASN A 189 -9.80 7.73 8.40
C ASN A 189 -9.69 8.74 7.23
N ARG A 190 -8.53 9.35 7.02
CA ARG A 190 -8.30 10.32 5.94
C ARG A 190 -7.60 9.66 4.76
N PHE A 191 -8.07 9.91 3.55
CA PHE A 191 -7.42 9.39 2.34
C PHE A 191 -6.36 10.39 1.85
N ILE A 192 -5.08 10.00 1.89
CA ILE A 192 -3.96 10.86 1.50
C ILE A 192 -3.79 10.80 -0.03
N MET A 193 -4.11 11.89 -0.71
CA MET A 193 -3.95 12.03 -2.17
C MET A 193 -2.53 12.36 -2.58
N ARG A 194 -1.79 13.06 -1.72
CA ARG A 194 -0.38 13.38 -1.93
C ARG A 194 0.29 13.58 -0.57
N PHE A 195 1.52 13.12 -0.44
CA PHE A 195 2.37 13.55 0.65
C PHE A 195 3.77 13.93 0.19
N VAL A 196 4.36 14.86 0.92
CA VAL A 196 5.76 15.25 0.80
C VAL A 196 6.38 15.13 2.18
N ASP A 197 7.30 14.19 2.33
CA ASP A 197 8.14 14.02 3.51
C ASP A 197 9.52 14.61 3.21
N LYS A 198 9.96 15.56 4.03
CA LYS A 198 11.31 16.11 4.01
C LYS A 198 11.97 15.74 5.33
N ARG A 199 13.08 15.01 5.23
CA ARG A 199 13.88 14.61 6.39
C ARG A 199 15.25 15.25 6.32
N GLN A 200 15.63 15.92 7.39
CA GLN A 200 16.96 16.45 7.60
C GLN A 200 17.68 15.57 8.65
N PRO A 201 18.37 14.50 8.20
CA PRO A 201 19.06 13.61 9.12
C PRO A 201 20.31 14.30 9.73
N PRO A 202 20.83 13.80 10.86
CA PRO A 202 21.90 14.49 11.58
C PRO A 202 23.23 14.61 10.83
N ILE A 203 23.57 13.62 10.00
CA ILE A 203 24.88 13.50 9.34
C ILE A 203 24.79 13.37 7.82
N ALA A 204 23.64 13.73 7.23
CA ALA A 204 23.46 13.70 5.78
C ALA A 204 22.59 14.87 5.27
N PRO A 205 22.71 15.23 3.99
CA PRO A 205 21.83 16.23 3.39
C PRO A 205 20.36 15.82 3.44
N GLU A 206 19.49 16.82 3.37
CA GLU A 206 18.05 16.64 3.29
C GLU A 206 17.66 15.65 2.20
N THR A 207 16.72 14.77 2.52
CA THR A 207 16.06 13.89 1.56
C THR A 207 14.59 14.24 1.51
N THR A 208 14.04 14.30 0.30
CA THR A 208 12.60 14.48 0.08
C THR A 208 12.01 13.24 -0.56
N TYR A 209 10.89 12.78 -0.03
CA TYR A 209 10.03 11.75 -0.60
C TYR A 209 8.70 12.37 -0.94
N GLU A 210 8.34 12.35 -2.22
CA GLU A 210 7.03 12.77 -2.69
C GLU A 210 6.27 11.55 -3.19
N THR A 211 5.07 11.32 -2.67
CA THR A 211 4.13 10.34 -3.23
C THR A 211 2.85 11.04 -3.62
N LYS A 212 2.32 10.72 -4.80
CA LYS A 212 1.07 11.28 -5.31
C LYS A 212 0.20 10.17 -5.88
N ILE A 213 -1.05 10.09 -5.45
CA ILE A 213 -2.08 9.29 -6.09
C ILE A 213 -2.36 9.89 -7.48
N THR A 214 -2.19 9.06 -8.51
CA THR A 214 -2.42 9.42 -9.91
C THR A 214 -3.72 8.84 -10.45
N LYS A 215 -4.23 7.78 -9.81
CA LYS A 215 -5.51 7.16 -10.12
C LYS A 215 -6.11 6.57 -8.84
N VAL A 216 -7.41 6.76 -8.66
CA VAL A 216 -8.21 6.11 -7.63
C VAL A 216 -9.61 5.87 -8.18
N GLU A 217 -10.10 4.63 -8.11
CA GLU A 217 -11.43 4.23 -8.58
C GLU A 217 -11.90 2.98 -7.85
N THR A 218 -13.20 2.68 -7.95
CA THR A 218 -13.74 1.37 -7.59
C THR A 218 -14.10 0.64 -8.89
N ALA A 219 -13.54 -0.55 -9.10
CA ALA A 219 -13.67 -1.29 -10.36
C ALA A 219 -13.66 -2.80 -10.13
N ALA A 220 -14.10 -3.57 -11.12
CA ALA A 220 -13.96 -5.02 -11.06
C ALA A 220 -12.46 -5.39 -11.13
N PRO A 221 -11.94 -6.18 -10.17
CA PRO A 221 -10.54 -6.61 -10.21
C PRO A 221 -10.28 -7.53 -11.41
N PRO A 222 -9.06 -7.53 -11.96
CA PRO A 222 -8.64 -8.54 -12.92
C PRO A 222 -8.87 -9.97 -12.37
N PRO A 223 -9.27 -10.93 -13.22
CA PRO A 223 -9.45 -12.31 -12.78
C PRO A 223 -8.21 -12.87 -12.11
N MET A 224 -8.38 -13.60 -11.01
CA MET A 224 -7.30 -14.27 -10.26
C MET A 224 -6.22 -13.31 -9.72
N ILE A 225 -6.48 -12.00 -9.62
CA ILE A 225 -5.45 -11.04 -9.17
C ILE A 225 -4.92 -11.35 -7.76
N TYR A 226 -5.75 -11.93 -6.88
CA TYR A 226 -5.38 -12.27 -5.50
C TYR A 226 -4.83 -13.69 -5.32
N GLU A 227 -4.43 -14.34 -6.41
CA GLU A 227 -3.89 -15.69 -6.40
C GLU A 227 -2.47 -15.72 -6.98
N VAL A 228 -1.66 -16.67 -6.52
CA VAL A 228 -0.36 -16.93 -7.17
C VAL A 228 -0.63 -17.53 -8.56
N PRO A 229 -0.04 -16.98 -9.65
CA PRO A 229 -0.31 -17.50 -10.98
C PRO A 229 0.15 -18.96 -11.15
N ASP A 230 -0.58 -19.71 -11.99
CA ASP A 230 -0.24 -21.10 -12.29
C ASP A 230 1.18 -21.26 -12.84
N GLY A 231 1.84 -22.33 -12.43
CA GLY A 231 3.19 -22.68 -12.86
C GLY A 231 4.32 -21.89 -12.19
N PHE A 232 4.01 -21.08 -11.17
CA PHE A 232 5.03 -20.44 -10.34
C PHE A 232 5.62 -21.42 -9.33
N GLN A 233 6.94 -21.40 -9.17
CA GLN A 233 7.65 -22.26 -8.22
C GLN A 233 7.77 -21.57 -6.86
N ARG A 234 7.38 -22.29 -5.79
CA ARG A 234 7.64 -21.85 -4.41
C ARG A 234 9.13 -21.93 -4.10
N VAL A 235 9.67 -20.88 -3.51
CA VAL A 235 11.01 -20.83 -2.91
C VAL A 235 10.93 -20.63 -1.40
N ASN A 236 12.06 -20.79 -0.70
CA ASN A 236 12.08 -20.76 0.77
C ASN A 236 12.32 -19.37 1.35
N SER A 237 12.82 -18.42 0.55
CA SER A 237 13.21 -17.10 1.01
C SER A 237 13.03 -16.02 -0.07
N VAL A 238 12.93 -14.76 0.36
CA VAL A 238 12.86 -13.60 -0.56
C VAL A 238 14.14 -13.48 -1.39
N GLN A 239 15.30 -13.86 -0.84
CA GLN A 239 16.59 -13.83 -1.53
C GLN A 239 16.59 -14.75 -2.77
N GLU A 240 15.97 -15.92 -2.66
CA GLU A 240 15.84 -16.89 -3.76
C GLU A 240 14.94 -16.43 -4.91
N LEU A 241 14.16 -15.35 -4.73
CA LEU A 241 13.34 -14.76 -5.80
C LEU A 241 14.16 -14.07 -6.88
N SER A 242 15.42 -13.71 -6.58
CA SER A 242 16.30 -12.97 -7.48
C SER A 242 17.24 -13.85 -8.32
N ASN A 243 17.53 -15.06 -7.83
CA ASN A 243 18.37 -16.06 -8.50
C ASN A 243 17.69 -16.57 -9.79
#